data_AF-A0AAV0HHQ5-F1
#
_entry.id   AF-A0AAV0HHQ5-F1
#
_cell.length_a   1.000
_cell.length_b   1.000
_cell.length_c   1.000
_cell.angle_alpha   90.00
_cell.angle_beta   90.00
_cell.angle_gamma   90.00
#
_symmetry.space_group_name_H-M   'P 1'
#
loop_
_entity.id
_entity.type
_entity.pdbx_description
1 polymer ?
#
loop_
_entity_poly.entity_id
_entity_poly.type
_entity_poly.pdbx_seq_one_letter_code
_entity_poly.pdbx_strand_id
1 'polypeptide(L)'
;MQLGVDTVPVLVGPVSYLLLSKPAKGVEKTFSLLSLLDKILPVYKEVISELKAAGASWIQLDEPTLVMDLDSHKLKAFTEAYSELESTLSGLNVLVETYFADIPAEAFKTLTSLKGVTAYGLDLVRGTKTLDLVKAEFPKGKYLFAGVVDGRNIWANDLSSSLSTLESLESIVGKDKLVVSTSCSLLHTAVDLVNETKLDDEIKSWLAFAAQKVVEVNALAKALAGKNFLTKISFPCPLIQFAAELICLNIFPFPQAAGLKGSEHRRATNVSARLDAQQKKLNLPILPTTTIGSFPQTVELRRVRREYKAKKISEEEYIKAIKEEIKKVVELQEELDIDVLVHGEPERNDMVEYFGEQLSGFAFTVNGWVQSYGSRCVKPPIIYGDVSRPKPMTVYWSSAAQSMTSRPMKGMLTGPVTILNWSFVRNDQPRFETCYQIALAIKDEVEDLEKAGINVIQIDEAALREGLPLRKSEQAFYLEWAVHSFRITNIGVQDTTQIHTHMCYSNFNDIIHSIIDMDADVITIENSRSDEKLLSVFREGVKYGAGIGPGVYDIHSPRIPSTEEIADRINKMLAVLEKNILWVNPDCGLKTRKYPEVKPALQAMVAAAKALRTQLASAK
;
A
#
# COMPACT_ATOMS: atom_id res chain seq x y z
N MET A 1 35.43 -0.38 -21.26
CA MET A 1 34.77 0.40 -20.17
C MET A 1 35.48 1.73 -20.01
N GLN A 2 34.75 2.85 -20.00
CA GLN A 2 35.33 4.20 -19.96
C GLN A 2 35.59 4.75 -18.55
N LEU A 3 34.85 4.27 -17.53
CA LEU A 3 34.95 4.76 -16.14
C LEU A 3 35.73 3.84 -15.18
N GLY A 4 36.27 2.72 -15.67
CA GLY A 4 37.06 1.77 -14.87
C GLY A 4 36.26 0.92 -13.88
N VAL A 5 34.93 0.85 -14.01
CA VAL A 5 34.05 0.00 -13.20
C VAL A 5 33.40 -1.04 -14.11
N ASP A 6 33.64 -2.33 -13.83
CA ASP A 6 32.90 -3.43 -14.43
C ASP A 6 31.58 -3.63 -13.69
N THR A 7 30.51 -3.94 -14.43
CA THR A 7 29.14 -3.98 -13.92
C THR A 7 28.43 -5.23 -14.41
N VAL A 8 27.48 -5.71 -13.62
CA VAL A 8 26.56 -6.77 -14.04
C VAL A 8 25.33 -6.12 -14.69
N PRO A 9 25.07 -6.31 -16.00
CA PRO A 9 23.84 -5.86 -16.61
C PRO A 9 22.63 -6.60 -16.00
N VAL A 10 21.57 -5.86 -15.69
CA VAL A 10 20.32 -6.40 -15.14
C VAL A 10 19.21 -6.27 -16.18
N LEU A 11 18.57 -7.38 -16.52
CA LEU A 11 17.39 -7.40 -17.39
C LEU A 11 16.23 -8.07 -16.66
N VAL A 12 15.00 -7.61 -16.91
CA VAL A 12 13.82 -8.41 -16.55
C VAL A 12 13.81 -9.66 -17.43
N GLY A 13 13.71 -10.82 -16.81
CA GLY A 13 13.73 -12.11 -17.50
C GLY A 13 12.54 -12.26 -18.47
N PRO A 14 12.72 -13.02 -19.57
CA PRO A 14 11.75 -13.06 -20.67
C PRO A 14 10.38 -13.61 -20.25
N VAL A 15 10.35 -14.57 -19.31
CA VAL A 15 9.09 -15.18 -18.87
C VAL A 15 8.36 -14.24 -17.91
N SER A 16 9.05 -13.68 -16.92
CA SER A 16 8.45 -12.67 -16.03
C SER A 16 7.95 -11.45 -16.80
N TYR A 17 8.67 -10.99 -17.83
CA TYR A 17 8.20 -9.89 -18.69
C TYR A 17 6.82 -10.19 -19.29
N LEU A 18 6.62 -11.40 -19.84
CA LEU A 18 5.32 -11.80 -20.40
C LEU A 18 4.26 -12.02 -19.33
N LEU A 19 4.61 -12.61 -18.18
CA LEU A 19 3.66 -12.83 -17.07
C LEU A 19 3.20 -11.52 -16.41
N LEU A 20 4.02 -10.47 -16.45
CA LEU A 20 3.67 -9.13 -15.96
C LEU A 20 2.95 -8.27 -17.01
N SER A 21 2.87 -8.74 -18.26
CA SER A 21 2.20 -8.04 -19.36
C SER A 21 0.68 -8.24 -19.35
N LYS A 22 -0.03 -7.50 -20.21
CA LYS A 22 -1.47 -7.66 -20.46
C LYS A 22 -1.77 -7.63 -21.95
N PRO A 23 -2.77 -8.38 -22.44
CA PRO A 23 -3.23 -8.26 -23.83
C PRO A 23 -3.71 -6.84 -24.11
N ALA A 24 -3.39 -6.32 -25.30
CA ALA A 24 -3.91 -5.05 -25.77
C ALA A 24 -5.44 -5.12 -26.00
N LYS A 25 -6.10 -3.96 -26.05
CA LYS A 25 -7.54 -3.90 -26.38
C LYS A 25 -7.79 -4.54 -27.76
N GLY A 26 -8.83 -5.39 -27.84
CA GLY A 26 -9.20 -6.09 -29.07
C GLY A 26 -8.53 -7.46 -29.25
N VAL A 27 -7.59 -7.85 -28.40
CA VAL A 27 -7.03 -9.20 -28.39
C VAL A 27 -8.04 -10.17 -27.77
N GLU A 28 -8.20 -11.35 -28.38
CA GLU A 28 -9.11 -12.39 -27.91
C GLU A 28 -8.77 -12.85 -26.49
N LYS A 29 -9.80 -13.14 -25.67
CA LYS A 29 -9.62 -13.58 -24.27
C LYS A 29 -8.89 -14.93 -24.14
N THR A 30 -8.92 -15.74 -25.18
CA THR A 30 -8.26 -17.05 -25.28
C THR A 30 -6.75 -16.94 -25.55
N PHE A 31 -6.26 -15.76 -25.91
CA PHE A 31 -4.84 -15.52 -26.20
C PHE A 31 -3.97 -15.69 -24.95
N SER A 32 -2.89 -16.48 -25.08
CA SER A 32 -1.88 -16.64 -24.03
C SER A 32 -0.67 -15.75 -24.29
N LEU A 33 -0.30 -14.92 -23.32
CA LEU A 33 0.90 -14.06 -23.40
C LEU A 33 2.18 -14.86 -23.58
N LEU A 34 2.27 -16.03 -22.94
CA LEU A 34 3.43 -16.93 -23.05
C LEU A 34 3.63 -17.48 -24.47
N SER A 35 2.60 -17.45 -25.34
CA SER A 35 2.76 -17.82 -26.75
C SER A 35 3.67 -16.87 -27.54
N LEU A 36 4.04 -15.71 -26.97
CA LEU A 36 4.96 -14.75 -27.58
C LEU A 36 6.44 -15.01 -27.25
N LEU A 37 6.74 -16.03 -26.44
CA LEU A 37 8.09 -16.32 -25.98
C LEU A 37 9.08 -16.48 -27.15
N ASP A 38 8.72 -17.28 -28.16
CA ASP A 38 9.53 -17.50 -29.36
C ASP A 38 9.79 -16.22 -30.18
N LYS A 39 8.98 -15.18 -30.01
CA LYS A 39 9.16 -13.89 -30.69
C LYS A 39 10.09 -12.94 -29.94
N ILE A 40 10.18 -13.06 -28.62
CA ILE A 40 11.01 -12.17 -27.79
C ILE A 40 12.40 -12.77 -27.52
N LEU A 41 12.53 -14.10 -27.43
CA LEU A 41 13.81 -14.76 -27.17
C LEU A 41 14.92 -14.41 -28.17
N PRO A 42 14.66 -14.27 -29.49
CA PRO A 42 15.68 -13.79 -30.43
C PRO A 42 16.28 -12.44 -30.04
N VAL A 43 15.46 -11.51 -29.55
CA VAL A 43 15.92 -10.18 -29.09
C VAL A 43 16.79 -10.31 -27.83
N TYR A 44 16.40 -11.16 -26.88
CA TYR A 44 17.26 -11.45 -25.72
C TYR A 44 18.61 -12.02 -26.15
N LYS A 45 18.66 -12.90 -27.16
CA LYS A 45 19.92 -13.45 -27.68
C LYS A 45 20.81 -12.37 -28.30
N GLU A 46 20.23 -11.45 -29.06
CA GLU A 46 20.94 -10.31 -29.64
C GLU A 46 21.56 -9.45 -28.53
N VAL A 47 20.76 -9.02 -27.56
CA VAL A 47 21.21 -8.20 -26.42
C VAL A 47 22.32 -8.90 -25.63
N ILE A 48 22.16 -10.18 -25.29
CA ILE A 48 23.18 -10.95 -24.55
C ILE A 48 24.49 -11.05 -25.36
N SER A 49 24.38 -11.25 -26.67
CA SER A 49 25.56 -11.33 -27.55
C SER A 49 26.33 -10.00 -27.60
N GLU A 50 25.61 -8.88 -27.68
CA GLU A 50 26.19 -7.54 -27.62
C GLU A 50 26.86 -7.25 -26.26
N LEU A 51 26.21 -7.64 -25.15
CA LEU A 51 26.78 -7.50 -23.81
C LEU A 51 28.08 -8.29 -23.65
N LYS A 52 28.13 -9.53 -24.15
CA LYS A 52 29.37 -10.33 -24.18
C LYS A 52 30.44 -9.67 -25.04
N ALA A 53 30.08 -9.18 -26.23
CA ALA A 53 31.03 -8.48 -27.11
C ALA A 53 31.58 -7.18 -26.47
N ALA A 54 30.77 -6.52 -25.64
CA ALA A 54 31.19 -5.35 -24.85
C ALA A 54 32.08 -5.72 -23.64
N GLY A 55 32.23 -7.01 -23.33
CA GLY A 55 33.11 -7.52 -22.28
C GLY A 55 32.40 -7.93 -20.98
N ALA A 56 31.07 -7.99 -20.94
CA ALA A 56 30.35 -8.46 -19.76
C ALA A 56 30.68 -9.93 -19.48
N SER A 57 31.09 -10.23 -18.24
CA SER A 57 31.41 -11.59 -17.76
C SER A 57 30.31 -12.20 -16.88
N TRP A 58 29.36 -11.36 -16.45
CA TRP A 58 28.17 -11.71 -15.69
C TRP A 58 26.95 -11.01 -16.28
N ILE A 59 25.78 -11.61 -16.11
CA ILE A 59 24.46 -11.00 -16.36
C ILE A 59 23.50 -11.42 -15.24
N GLN A 60 22.58 -10.53 -14.90
CA GLN A 60 21.46 -10.80 -14.01
C GLN A 60 20.15 -10.76 -14.80
N LEU A 61 19.34 -11.81 -14.64
CA LEU A 61 17.99 -11.92 -15.17
C LEU A 61 17.01 -11.97 -14.00
N ASP A 62 16.23 -10.91 -13.83
CA ASP A 62 15.22 -10.82 -12.78
C ASP A 62 14.00 -11.65 -13.19
N GLU A 63 13.76 -12.77 -12.51
CA GLU A 63 12.58 -13.61 -12.69
C GLU A 63 11.70 -13.61 -11.42
N PRO A 64 11.23 -12.44 -10.94
CA PRO A 64 10.53 -12.32 -9.66
C PRO A 64 9.20 -13.07 -9.64
N THR A 65 8.63 -13.40 -10.80
CA THR A 65 7.36 -14.14 -10.84
C THR A 65 7.50 -15.59 -10.35
N LEU A 66 8.71 -16.12 -10.21
CA LEU A 66 8.96 -17.45 -9.64
C LEU A 66 8.55 -17.59 -8.17
N VAL A 67 8.39 -16.48 -7.44
CA VAL A 67 7.88 -16.49 -6.05
C VAL A 67 6.34 -16.62 -5.98
N MET A 68 5.65 -16.47 -7.12
CA MET A 68 4.19 -16.52 -7.21
C MET A 68 3.66 -17.98 -7.23
N ASP A 69 2.36 -18.14 -7.01
CA ASP A 69 1.66 -19.41 -7.25
C ASP A 69 1.49 -19.67 -8.76
N LEU A 70 2.52 -20.26 -9.36
CA LEU A 70 2.56 -20.65 -10.77
C LEU A 70 2.09 -22.10 -10.96
N ASP A 71 1.32 -22.32 -12.02
CA ASP A 71 0.94 -23.66 -12.47
C ASP A 71 2.06 -24.29 -13.31
N SER A 72 1.92 -25.58 -13.61
CA SER A 72 2.96 -26.36 -14.30
C SER A 72 3.29 -25.85 -15.70
N HIS A 73 2.30 -25.32 -16.44
CA HIS A 73 2.54 -24.79 -17.78
C HIS A 73 3.36 -23.49 -17.74
N LYS A 74 3.14 -22.63 -16.73
CA LYS A 74 3.96 -21.42 -16.54
C LYS A 74 5.38 -21.78 -16.13
N LEU A 75 5.57 -22.72 -15.20
CA LEU A 75 6.92 -23.18 -14.81
C LEU A 75 7.67 -23.79 -16.00
N LYS A 76 6.98 -24.57 -16.84
CA LYS A 76 7.57 -25.14 -18.06
C LYS A 76 8.10 -24.08 -19.01
N ALA A 77 7.45 -22.92 -19.12
CA ALA A 77 7.90 -21.82 -19.97
C ALA A 77 9.28 -21.28 -19.56
N PHE A 78 9.64 -21.30 -18.27
CA PHE A 78 11.00 -20.98 -17.82
C PHE A 78 12.00 -22.02 -18.32
N THR A 79 11.71 -23.30 -18.14
CA THR A 79 12.58 -24.38 -18.63
C THR A 79 12.81 -24.26 -20.13
N GLU A 80 11.76 -24.00 -20.92
CA GLU A 80 11.83 -23.82 -22.37
C GLU A 80 12.65 -22.59 -22.75
N ALA A 81 12.37 -21.43 -22.13
CA ALA A 81 13.11 -20.19 -22.38
C ALA A 81 14.62 -20.34 -22.14
N TYR A 82 15.00 -20.87 -20.98
CA TYR A 82 16.42 -20.95 -20.61
C TYR A 82 17.16 -22.07 -21.36
N SER A 83 16.45 -23.13 -21.77
CA SER A 83 17.03 -24.13 -22.69
C SER A 83 17.34 -23.51 -24.05
N GLU A 84 16.44 -22.68 -24.57
CA GLU A 84 16.64 -21.99 -25.85
C GLU A 84 17.75 -20.91 -25.78
N LEU A 85 17.95 -20.31 -24.60
CA LEU A 85 19.01 -19.33 -24.36
C LEU A 85 20.38 -19.96 -24.03
N GLU A 86 20.44 -21.24 -23.66
CA GLU A 86 21.66 -21.90 -23.13
C GLU A 86 22.90 -21.66 -23.99
N SER A 87 22.80 -21.87 -25.31
CA SER A 87 23.90 -21.68 -26.25
C SER A 87 24.42 -20.24 -26.27
N THR A 88 23.51 -19.27 -26.11
CA THR A 88 23.85 -17.84 -26.09
C THR A 88 24.42 -17.42 -24.73
N LEU A 89 23.98 -18.07 -23.65
CA LEU A 89 24.51 -17.87 -22.30
C LEU A 89 25.88 -18.54 -22.08
N SER A 90 26.31 -19.41 -22.98
CA SER A 90 27.62 -20.07 -22.90
C SER A 90 28.77 -19.05 -22.79
N GLY A 91 29.70 -19.33 -21.87
CA GLY A 91 30.84 -18.47 -21.55
C GLY A 91 30.53 -17.28 -20.64
N LEU A 92 29.29 -17.18 -20.12
CA LEU A 92 28.84 -16.11 -19.23
C LEU A 92 28.38 -16.70 -17.89
N ASN A 93 28.61 -15.97 -16.79
CA ASN A 93 27.93 -16.28 -15.54
C ASN A 93 26.55 -15.64 -15.52
N VAL A 94 25.53 -16.42 -15.21
CA VAL A 94 24.13 -16.00 -15.30
C VAL A 94 23.51 -16.16 -13.93
N LEU A 95 23.15 -15.02 -13.34
CA LEU A 95 22.38 -14.92 -12.12
C LEU A 95 20.90 -14.82 -12.47
N VAL A 96 20.07 -15.71 -11.94
CA VAL A 96 18.62 -15.51 -11.91
C VAL A 96 18.24 -15.02 -10.52
N GLU A 97 17.66 -13.82 -10.45
CA GLU A 97 17.26 -13.17 -9.20
C GLU A 97 15.76 -13.38 -8.92
N THR A 98 15.44 -13.55 -7.64
CA THR A 98 14.08 -13.72 -7.11
C THR A 98 13.93 -13.00 -5.78
N TYR A 99 12.81 -12.29 -5.61
CA TYR A 99 12.64 -11.42 -4.45
C TYR A 99 11.19 -11.19 -4.05
N PHE A 100 11.01 -10.61 -2.85
CA PHE A 100 9.76 -10.25 -2.16
C PHE A 100 8.99 -11.36 -1.44
N ALA A 101 9.30 -12.63 -1.69
CA ALA A 101 8.71 -13.78 -1.00
C ALA A 101 9.61 -15.02 -1.17
N ASP A 102 9.26 -16.11 -0.48
CA ASP A 102 9.88 -17.41 -0.68
C ASP A 102 9.49 -18.04 -2.02
N ILE A 103 10.38 -18.88 -2.55
CA ILE A 103 10.14 -19.67 -3.75
C ILE A 103 9.41 -20.97 -3.39
N PRO A 104 8.27 -21.28 -4.04
CA PRO A 104 7.59 -22.58 -3.87
C PRO A 104 8.47 -23.76 -4.26
N ALA A 105 8.29 -24.92 -3.62
CA ALA A 105 9.15 -26.09 -3.84
C ALA A 105 9.29 -26.50 -5.32
N GLU A 106 8.19 -26.54 -6.09
CA GLU A 106 8.26 -26.87 -7.52
C GLU A 106 8.93 -25.77 -8.36
N ALA A 107 8.68 -24.50 -8.04
CA ALA A 107 9.35 -23.37 -8.69
C ALA A 107 10.85 -23.36 -8.37
N PHE A 108 11.25 -23.74 -7.16
CA PHE A 108 12.65 -23.90 -6.76
C PHE A 108 13.34 -25.00 -7.57
N LYS A 109 12.69 -26.16 -7.74
CA LYS A 109 13.20 -27.23 -8.62
C LYS A 109 13.38 -26.74 -10.06
N THR A 110 12.39 -26.02 -10.61
CA THR A 110 12.49 -25.40 -11.94
C THR A 110 13.69 -24.44 -12.00
N LEU A 111 13.76 -23.48 -11.08
CA LEU A 111 14.84 -22.49 -10.99
C LEU A 111 16.21 -23.16 -10.96
N THR A 112 16.42 -24.12 -10.05
CA THR A 112 17.72 -24.76 -9.83
C THR A 112 18.17 -25.67 -10.97
N SER A 113 17.29 -25.97 -11.93
CA SER A 113 17.55 -26.82 -13.09
C SER A 113 17.61 -26.06 -14.42
N LEU A 114 17.44 -24.73 -14.41
CA LEU A 114 17.50 -23.90 -15.62
C LEU A 114 18.87 -24.00 -16.30
N LYS A 115 18.83 -24.11 -17.63
CA LYS A 115 20.02 -24.24 -18.47
C LYS A 115 20.76 -22.91 -18.59
N GLY A 116 22.09 -22.96 -18.68
CA GLY A 116 22.94 -21.77 -18.72
C GLY A 116 23.03 -20.97 -17.41
N VAL A 117 22.15 -21.18 -16.43
CA VAL A 117 22.14 -20.45 -15.15
C VAL A 117 23.28 -20.93 -14.26
N THR A 118 24.12 -20.03 -13.76
CA THR A 118 25.25 -20.38 -12.88
C THR A 118 25.09 -19.89 -11.45
N ALA A 119 24.16 -18.97 -11.19
CA ALA A 119 23.92 -18.36 -9.89
C ALA A 119 22.42 -18.15 -9.63
N TYR A 120 22.02 -18.24 -8.36
CA TYR A 120 20.64 -18.03 -7.91
C TYR A 120 20.61 -16.99 -6.80
N GLY A 121 19.80 -15.94 -6.99
CA GLY A 121 19.56 -14.90 -6.01
C GLY A 121 18.25 -15.11 -5.28
N LEU A 122 18.33 -15.13 -3.95
CA LEU A 122 17.21 -15.44 -3.06
C LEU A 122 17.03 -14.34 -2.02
N ASP A 123 15.79 -13.86 -1.88
CA ASP A 123 15.39 -13.00 -0.76
C ASP A 123 15.34 -13.79 0.54
N LEU A 124 16.30 -13.55 1.43
CA LEU A 124 16.41 -14.19 2.73
C LEU A 124 15.97 -13.27 3.87
N VAL A 125 15.27 -12.19 3.55
CA VAL A 125 14.61 -11.32 4.54
C VAL A 125 13.11 -11.64 4.59
N ARG A 126 12.43 -11.63 3.44
CA ARG A 126 11.02 -12.03 3.35
C ARG A 126 10.83 -13.50 2.97
N GLY A 127 11.74 -14.08 2.21
CA GLY A 127 11.64 -15.45 1.68
C GLY A 127 12.41 -16.49 2.49
N THR A 128 12.54 -16.32 3.80
CA THR A 128 13.38 -17.19 4.67
C THR A 128 13.00 -18.67 4.61
N LYS A 129 11.76 -19.03 4.26
CA LYS A 129 11.33 -20.42 4.05
C LYS A 129 12.12 -21.13 2.93
N THR A 130 12.66 -20.40 1.95
CA THR A 130 13.51 -20.98 0.92
C THR A 130 14.83 -21.54 1.46
N LEU A 131 15.28 -21.10 2.66
CA LEU A 131 16.44 -21.69 3.33
C LEU A 131 16.29 -23.20 3.56
N ASP A 132 15.07 -23.66 3.85
CA ASP A 132 14.82 -25.09 4.08
C ASP A 132 15.02 -25.91 2.79
N LEU A 133 14.63 -25.34 1.65
CA LEU A 133 14.85 -25.94 0.33
C LEU A 133 16.35 -25.99 -0.02
N VAL A 134 17.07 -24.90 0.25
CA VAL A 134 18.54 -24.84 0.04
C VAL A 134 19.28 -25.85 0.91
N LYS A 135 18.88 -26.00 2.18
CA LYS A 135 19.46 -27.00 3.10
C LYS A 135 19.15 -28.43 2.69
N ALA A 136 17.99 -28.67 2.09
CA ALA A 136 17.61 -29.99 1.61
C ALA A 136 18.45 -30.39 0.38
N GLU A 137 18.53 -29.51 -0.61
CA GLU A 137 19.31 -29.75 -1.83
C GLU A 137 19.66 -28.44 -2.54
N PHE A 138 20.95 -28.25 -2.85
CA PHE A 138 21.40 -27.14 -3.70
C PHE A 138 22.34 -27.64 -4.80
N PRO A 139 22.22 -27.13 -6.04
CA PRO A 139 23.06 -27.59 -7.14
C PRO A 139 24.57 -27.38 -6.89
N LYS A 140 25.35 -28.43 -7.11
CA LYS A 140 26.81 -28.37 -6.96
C LYS A 140 27.45 -27.37 -7.91
N GLY A 141 28.39 -26.57 -7.41
CA GLY A 141 29.20 -25.65 -8.20
C GLY A 141 28.48 -24.36 -8.67
N LYS A 142 27.19 -24.22 -8.37
CA LYS A 142 26.42 -22.99 -8.61
C LYS A 142 26.65 -21.99 -7.49
N TYR A 143 26.52 -20.70 -7.80
CA TYR A 143 26.60 -19.64 -6.81
C TYR A 143 25.25 -19.43 -6.13
N LEU A 144 25.29 -19.05 -4.86
CA LEU A 144 24.14 -18.59 -4.10
C LEU A 144 24.35 -17.13 -3.73
N PHE A 145 23.47 -16.26 -4.21
CA PHE A 145 23.40 -14.85 -3.83
C PHE A 145 22.39 -14.75 -2.68
N ALA A 146 22.91 -14.60 -1.46
CA ALA A 146 22.14 -14.59 -0.22
C ALA A 146 21.69 -13.16 0.09
N GLY A 147 20.43 -12.85 -0.23
CA GLY A 147 19.82 -11.54 0.00
C GLY A 147 19.44 -11.30 1.46
N VAL A 148 20.44 -11.03 2.31
CA VAL A 148 20.27 -10.85 3.77
C VAL A 148 20.16 -9.39 4.22
N VAL A 149 20.52 -8.43 3.35
CA VAL A 149 20.37 -6.99 3.62
C VAL A 149 19.06 -6.47 3.05
N ASP A 150 18.15 -6.00 3.89
CA ASP A 150 16.80 -5.63 3.47
C ASP A 150 16.76 -4.43 2.54
N GLY A 151 16.35 -4.63 1.28
CA GLY A 151 16.14 -3.56 0.29
C GLY A 151 14.76 -2.91 0.31
N ARG A 152 13.81 -3.41 1.12
CA ARG A 152 12.41 -2.92 1.22
C ARG A 152 12.15 -2.01 2.41
N ASN A 153 13.10 -1.88 3.33
CA ASN A 153 12.93 -1.10 4.56
C ASN A 153 14.18 -0.26 4.87
N ILE A 154 14.10 0.52 5.93
CA ILE A 154 15.10 1.53 6.32
C ILE A 154 15.88 1.19 7.60
N TRP A 155 15.65 0.01 8.17
CA TRP A 155 16.37 -0.45 9.36
C TRP A 155 17.79 -0.90 9.01
N ALA A 156 18.71 -0.61 9.92
CA ALA A 156 20.06 -1.18 9.90
C ALA A 156 19.99 -2.71 10.06
N ASN A 157 20.90 -3.39 9.38
CA ASN A 157 20.95 -4.84 9.38
C ASN A 157 21.45 -5.38 10.74
N ASP A 158 20.82 -6.46 11.23
CA ASP A 158 21.44 -7.28 12.27
C ASP A 158 22.59 -8.09 11.64
N LEU A 159 23.78 -7.50 11.69
CA LEU A 159 24.99 -8.08 11.11
C LEU A 159 25.35 -9.42 11.74
N SER A 160 25.04 -9.63 13.02
CA SER A 160 25.37 -10.87 13.72
C SER A 160 24.46 -12.02 13.25
N SER A 161 23.15 -11.76 13.19
CA SER A 161 22.18 -12.73 12.68
C SER A 161 22.44 -13.07 11.22
N SER A 162 22.69 -12.04 10.40
CA SER A 162 23.00 -12.21 8.97
C SER A 162 24.29 -13.00 8.76
N LEU A 163 25.35 -12.72 9.53
CA LEU A 163 26.59 -13.49 9.45
C LEU A 163 26.36 -14.96 9.81
N SER A 164 25.60 -15.25 10.86
CA SER A 164 25.29 -16.63 11.26
C SER A 164 24.53 -17.39 10.16
N THR A 165 23.57 -16.75 9.50
CA THR A 165 22.89 -17.33 8.33
C THR A 165 23.86 -17.58 7.18
N LEU A 166 24.73 -16.62 6.89
CA LEU A 166 25.71 -16.74 5.82
C LEU A 166 26.73 -17.86 6.09
N GLU A 167 27.26 -18.00 7.30
CA GLU A 167 28.16 -19.10 7.69
C GLU A 167 27.47 -20.47 7.54
N SER A 168 26.19 -20.57 7.89
CA SER A 168 25.40 -21.78 7.66
C SER A 168 25.28 -22.09 6.15
N LEU A 169 25.07 -21.09 5.30
CA LEU A 169 24.98 -21.28 3.85
C LEU A 169 26.33 -21.61 3.21
N GLU A 170 27.42 -21.03 3.72
CA GLU A 170 28.79 -21.31 3.26
C GLU A 170 29.13 -22.80 3.42
N SER A 171 28.66 -23.42 4.50
CA SER A 171 28.84 -24.86 4.72
C SER A 171 28.17 -25.75 3.67
N ILE A 172 27.16 -25.23 2.97
CA ILE A 172 26.39 -25.93 1.94
C ILE A 172 27.02 -25.74 0.56
N VAL A 173 27.29 -24.48 0.17
CA VAL A 173 27.71 -24.14 -1.20
C VAL A 173 29.23 -24.01 -1.35
N GLY A 174 29.95 -23.78 -0.26
CA GLY A 174 31.39 -23.55 -0.22
C GLY A 174 31.79 -22.06 -0.28
N LYS A 175 32.98 -21.76 0.22
CA LYS A 175 33.55 -20.40 0.38
C LYS A 175 33.49 -19.54 -0.88
N ASP A 176 33.81 -20.10 -2.03
CA ASP A 176 33.90 -19.34 -3.29
C ASP A 176 32.58 -19.30 -4.07
N LYS A 177 31.48 -19.80 -3.49
CA LYS A 177 30.17 -19.90 -4.14
C LYS A 177 29.06 -19.15 -3.40
N LEU A 178 29.32 -18.65 -2.20
CA LEU A 178 28.40 -17.78 -1.50
C LEU A 178 28.71 -16.31 -1.81
N VAL A 179 27.69 -15.55 -2.19
CA VAL A 179 27.77 -14.10 -2.41
C VAL A 179 26.78 -13.41 -1.49
N VAL A 180 27.24 -12.44 -0.70
CA VAL A 180 26.33 -11.60 0.11
C VAL A 180 25.62 -10.63 -0.83
N SER A 181 24.29 -10.54 -0.73
CA SER A 181 23.46 -9.68 -1.56
C SER A 181 22.45 -8.90 -0.72
N THR A 182 21.75 -7.97 -1.36
CA THR A 182 20.52 -7.37 -0.83
C THR A 182 19.33 -8.29 -1.11
N SER A 183 18.28 -8.21 -0.29
CA SER A 183 17.06 -9.03 -0.45
C SER A 183 16.31 -8.76 -1.75
N CYS A 184 16.47 -7.55 -2.30
CA CYS A 184 15.92 -7.08 -3.56
C CYS A 184 16.66 -5.81 -3.99
N SER A 185 16.20 -5.16 -5.06
CA SER A 185 16.69 -3.85 -5.48
C SER A 185 16.51 -2.78 -4.39
N LEU A 186 17.56 -1.96 -4.18
CA LEU A 186 17.53 -0.81 -3.28
C LEU A 186 16.67 0.36 -3.81
N LEU A 187 16.03 0.21 -4.97
CA LEU A 187 15.02 1.14 -5.48
C LEU A 187 13.86 1.36 -4.48
N HIS A 188 13.61 0.39 -3.60
CA HIS A 188 12.50 0.42 -2.63
C HIS A 188 12.87 0.98 -1.26
N THR A 189 14.06 1.56 -1.11
CA THR A 189 14.47 2.25 0.13
C THR A 189 14.93 3.68 -0.19
N ALA A 190 15.11 4.48 0.85
CA ALA A 190 15.61 5.84 0.69
C ALA A 190 17.11 5.83 0.28
N VAL A 191 17.60 6.93 -0.29
CA VAL A 191 18.91 6.97 -0.95
C VAL A 191 20.08 6.96 0.04
N ASP A 192 20.16 7.95 0.93
CA ASP A 192 21.30 8.09 1.83
C ASP A 192 20.90 8.81 3.14
N LEU A 193 21.16 8.14 4.26
CA LEU A 193 20.81 8.59 5.61
C LEU A 193 21.59 9.84 6.02
N VAL A 194 22.76 10.12 5.42
CA VAL A 194 23.56 11.32 5.72
C VAL A 194 22.79 12.62 5.49
N ASN A 195 21.76 12.57 4.64
CA ASN A 195 20.90 13.72 4.33
C ASN A 195 19.82 13.98 5.38
N GLU A 196 19.70 13.12 6.40
CA GLU A 196 18.78 13.29 7.52
C GLU A 196 19.43 14.14 8.61
N THR A 197 19.16 15.44 8.57
CA THR A 197 19.76 16.43 9.49
C THR A 197 18.91 16.72 10.73
N LYS A 198 17.66 16.22 10.78
CA LYS A 198 16.69 16.54 11.83
C LYS A 198 16.25 15.38 12.70
N LEU A 199 16.45 14.14 12.25
CA LEU A 199 16.27 12.99 13.12
C LEU A 199 17.27 13.08 14.28
N ASP A 200 16.88 12.58 15.45
CA ASP A 200 17.80 12.42 16.56
C ASP A 200 18.84 11.35 16.25
N ASP A 201 20.01 11.45 16.89
CA ASP A 201 21.13 10.57 16.59
C ASP A 201 20.90 9.13 17.06
N GLU A 202 20.01 8.92 18.04
CA GLU A 202 19.62 7.60 18.53
C GLU A 202 18.79 6.85 17.49
N ILE A 203 17.70 7.44 16.99
CA ILE A 203 16.90 6.84 15.90
C ILE A 203 17.76 6.62 14.66
N LYS A 204 18.59 7.60 14.25
CA LYS A 204 19.50 7.42 13.11
C LYS A 204 20.40 6.20 13.26
N SER A 205 20.85 5.90 14.48
CA SER A 205 21.71 4.74 14.72
C SER A 205 21.03 3.40 14.39
N TRP A 206 19.70 3.36 14.40
CA TRP A 206 18.90 2.18 14.05
C TRP A 206 18.61 2.08 12.55
N LEU A 207 18.94 3.11 11.76
CA LEU A 207 18.57 3.19 10.35
C LEU A 207 19.75 2.93 9.41
N ALA A 208 19.44 2.40 8.24
CA ALA A 208 20.31 2.31 7.09
C ALA A 208 19.50 2.54 5.81
N PHE A 209 19.92 3.50 4.98
CA PHE A 209 19.35 3.74 3.65
C PHE A 209 20.21 3.03 2.59
N ALA A 210 19.93 3.19 1.29
CA ALA A 210 20.60 2.45 0.22
C ALA A 210 22.14 2.56 0.30
N ALA A 211 22.69 3.76 0.51
CA ALA A 211 24.12 3.97 0.64
C ALA A 211 24.73 3.15 1.80
N GLN A 212 24.08 3.15 2.96
CA GLN A 212 24.52 2.38 4.12
C GLN A 212 24.38 0.86 3.88
N LYS A 213 23.30 0.43 3.22
CA LYS A 213 23.06 -0.99 2.88
C LYS A 213 24.12 -1.58 1.95
N VAL A 214 24.63 -0.79 1.00
CA VAL A 214 25.78 -1.21 0.18
C VAL A 214 27.03 -1.43 1.06
N VAL A 215 27.23 -0.62 2.09
CA VAL A 215 28.31 -0.81 3.07
C VAL A 215 28.08 -2.07 3.92
N GLU A 216 26.85 -2.34 4.36
CA GLU A 216 26.48 -3.54 5.11
C GLU A 216 26.78 -4.83 4.34
N VAL A 217 26.40 -4.90 3.06
CA VAL A 217 26.74 -6.05 2.18
C VAL A 217 28.25 -6.29 2.13
N ASN A 218 29.01 -5.22 1.92
CA ASN A 218 30.48 -5.29 1.87
C ASN A 218 31.10 -5.69 3.23
N ALA A 219 30.48 -5.29 4.33
CA ALA A 219 30.90 -5.64 5.68
C ALA A 219 30.80 -7.14 5.93
N LEU A 220 29.61 -7.68 5.66
CA LEU A 220 29.29 -9.10 5.81
C LEU A 220 30.19 -9.95 4.92
N ALA A 221 30.39 -9.54 3.65
CA ALA A 221 31.29 -10.25 2.73
C ALA A 221 32.74 -10.29 3.24
N LYS A 222 33.24 -9.18 3.81
CA LYS A 222 34.58 -9.13 4.41
C LYS A 222 34.67 -9.99 5.68
N ALA A 223 33.62 -10.01 6.49
CA ALA A 223 33.56 -10.83 7.70
C ALA A 223 33.64 -12.32 7.37
N LEU A 224 32.87 -12.79 6.38
CA LEU A 224 32.94 -14.17 5.87
C LEU A 224 34.34 -14.53 5.35
N ALA A 225 35.02 -13.58 4.70
CA ALA A 225 36.41 -13.77 4.25
C ALA A 225 37.46 -13.77 5.39
N GLY A 226 37.04 -13.81 6.66
CA GLY A 226 37.92 -13.87 7.83
C GLY A 226 38.59 -12.55 8.18
N LYS A 227 38.14 -11.42 7.60
CA LYS A 227 38.65 -10.09 7.95
C LYS A 227 37.80 -9.52 9.09
N ASN A 228 38.43 -9.22 10.22
CA ASN A 228 37.76 -8.68 11.40
C ASN A 228 37.33 -7.21 11.16
N PHE A 229 36.28 -7.01 10.35
CA PHE A 229 35.79 -5.71 9.89
C PHE A 229 34.51 -5.27 10.62
N LEU A 230 33.80 -6.21 11.26
CA LEU A 230 32.59 -5.90 12.04
C LEU A 230 32.87 -4.90 13.17
N THR A 231 34.05 -4.94 13.78
CA THR A 231 34.47 -3.99 14.83
C THR A 231 34.77 -2.58 14.32
N LYS A 232 34.98 -2.39 13.01
CA LYS A 232 35.24 -1.08 12.39
C LYS A 232 33.99 -0.38 11.90
N ILE A 233 32.90 -1.12 11.72
CA ILE A 233 31.60 -0.57 11.40
C ILE A 233 30.88 -0.39 12.73
N SER A 234 31.06 0.78 13.33
CA SER A 234 30.20 1.23 14.42
C SER A 234 28.93 1.82 13.80
N PHE A 235 28.07 0.96 13.26
CA PHE A 235 26.66 1.20 13.45
C PHE A 235 26.41 0.62 14.84
N PRO A 236 26.09 1.44 15.86
CA PRO A 236 25.56 0.88 17.09
C PRO A 236 24.43 -0.04 16.65
N CYS A 237 24.57 -1.35 16.88
CA CYS A 237 23.45 -2.27 16.80
C CYS A 237 23.05 -2.48 18.25
N PRO A 238 22.13 -1.67 18.81
CA PRO A 238 21.69 -1.83 20.18
C PRO A 238 20.60 -2.89 20.26
N LEU A 239 20.23 -3.56 19.15
CA LEU A 239 19.05 -4.44 19.07
C LEU A 239 19.05 -5.56 20.11
N ILE A 240 20.20 -5.96 20.65
CA ILE A 240 20.27 -6.96 21.72
C ILE A 240 20.44 -6.36 23.12
N GLN A 241 20.96 -5.13 23.26
CA GLN A 241 21.25 -4.55 24.58
C GLN A 241 20.27 -3.46 25.02
N PHE A 242 19.51 -2.87 24.09
CA PHE A 242 18.66 -1.69 24.31
C PHE A 242 17.16 -1.97 24.16
N ALA A 243 16.78 -3.08 23.50
CA ALA A 243 15.42 -3.60 23.53
C ALA A 243 14.93 -3.87 24.98
N ALA A 244 15.87 -4.06 25.91
CA ALA A 244 15.59 -4.25 27.32
C ALA A 244 15.44 -2.95 28.15
N GLU A 245 16.08 -1.84 27.76
CA GLU A 245 16.25 -0.68 28.67
C GLU A 245 15.42 0.57 28.33
N LEU A 246 15.02 0.82 27.06
CA LEU A 246 14.28 2.05 26.70
C LEU A 246 12.98 1.84 25.90
N ILE A 247 12.79 0.69 25.24
CA ILE A 247 11.48 0.31 24.65
C ILE A 247 10.43 0.05 25.76
N CYS A 248 10.87 -0.14 27.01
CA CYS A 248 10.02 -0.22 28.21
C CYS A 248 9.62 1.13 28.84
N LEU A 249 10.03 2.28 28.28
CA LEU A 249 9.77 3.60 28.89
C LEU A 249 8.53 4.34 28.35
N ASN A 250 7.63 3.64 27.63
CA ASN A 250 6.21 3.91 27.85
C ASN A 250 5.77 3.11 29.07
N ILE A 251 5.38 3.82 30.14
CA ILE A 251 4.90 3.31 31.44
C ILE A 251 3.62 2.44 31.33
N PHE A 252 3.23 2.06 30.13
CA PHE A 252 2.30 0.98 29.86
C PHE A 252 2.89 0.15 28.73
N PRO A 253 3.47 -1.05 28.97
CA PRO A 253 3.29 -2.10 27.96
C PRO A 253 1.80 -2.07 27.61
N PHE A 254 1.44 -2.14 26.34
CA PHE A 254 0.05 -2.32 25.92
C PHE A 254 -0.20 -3.83 25.80
N PRO A 255 -0.36 -4.61 26.91
CA PRO A 255 -0.73 -6.02 26.82
C PRO A 255 -2.10 -6.21 26.16
N GLN A 256 -2.87 -5.12 25.97
CA GLN A 256 -4.12 -5.13 25.25
C GLN A 256 -3.97 -5.54 23.78
N ALA A 257 -2.98 -5.04 23.03
CA ALA A 257 -2.90 -5.27 21.57
C ALA A 257 -2.64 -6.74 21.20
N ALA A 258 -1.70 -7.41 21.88
CA ALA A 258 -1.44 -8.84 21.69
C ALA A 258 -2.65 -9.69 22.12
N GLY A 259 -3.38 -9.24 23.14
CA GLY A 259 -4.61 -9.87 23.63
C GLY A 259 -5.83 -9.71 22.73
N LEU A 260 -5.80 -8.86 21.70
CA LEU A 260 -6.92 -8.71 20.76
C LEU A 260 -6.97 -9.87 19.75
N LYS A 261 -5.88 -10.59 19.52
CA LYS A 261 -5.85 -11.69 18.55
C LYS A 261 -6.90 -12.76 18.88
N GLY A 262 -7.73 -13.13 17.91
CA GLY A 262 -8.78 -14.14 18.05
C GLY A 262 -10.10 -13.62 18.62
N SER A 263 -10.23 -12.31 18.88
CA SER A 263 -11.51 -11.67 19.15
C SER A 263 -12.17 -11.22 17.83
N GLU A 264 -13.51 -11.21 17.79
CA GLU A 264 -14.25 -10.91 16.56
C GLU A 264 -14.60 -9.41 16.40
N HIS A 265 -14.40 -8.56 17.40
CA HIS A 265 -14.74 -7.12 17.41
C HIS A 265 -15.80 -6.68 16.36
N ARG A 266 -17.03 -7.17 16.42
CA ARG A 266 -18.13 -6.71 15.54
C ARG A 266 -19.12 -5.86 16.32
N ARG A 267 -19.74 -4.91 15.62
CA ARG A 267 -20.90 -4.21 16.16
C ARG A 267 -22.03 -5.24 16.35
N ALA A 268 -22.65 -5.23 17.53
CA ALA A 268 -23.62 -6.27 17.90
C ALA A 268 -24.88 -6.26 17.01
N THR A 269 -25.34 -5.06 16.64
CA THR A 269 -26.48 -4.87 15.76
C THR A 269 -26.08 -5.11 14.31
N ASN A 270 -26.84 -5.94 13.58
CA ASN A 270 -26.62 -6.19 12.16
C ASN A 270 -26.74 -4.89 11.33
N VAL A 271 -25.88 -4.73 10.32
CA VAL A 271 -25.83 -3.55 9.43
C VAL A 271 -27.20 -3.10 8.92
N SER A 272 -28.10 -4.02 8.55
CA SER A 272 -29.45 -3.67 8.09
C SER A 272 -30.28 -2.92 9.13
N ALA A 273 -30.26 -3.36 10.39
CA ALA A 273 -30.95 -2.68 11.48
C ALA A 273 -30.26 -1.36 11.87
N ARG A 274 -28.93 -1.27 11.72
CA ARG A 274 -28.18 -0.01 11.92
C ARG A 274 -28.55 1.01 10.85
N LEU A 275 -28.63 0.59 9.59
CA LEU A 275 -29.06 1.44 8.47
C LEU A 275 -30.46 2.03 8.72
N ASP A 276 -31.40 1.30 9.32
CA ASP A 276 -32.71 1.83 9.71
C ASP A 276 -32.60 2.94 10.78
N ALA A 277 -31.74 2.76 11.78
CA ALA A 277 -31.50 3.75 12.83
C ALA A 277 -30.79 5.00 12.29
N GLN A 278 -29.82 4.81 11.40
CA GLN A 278 -29.11 5.87 10.69
C GLN A 278 -30.06 6.65 9.77
N GLN A 279 -30.91 5.96 9.02
CA GLN A 279 -31.88 6.60 8.14
C GLN A 279 -32.87 7.48 8.91
N LYS A 280 -33.30 7.06 10.10
CA LYS A 280 -34.16 7.88 10.99
C LYS A 280 -33.44 9.15 11.48
N LYS A 281 -32.14 9.08 11.74
CA LYS A 281 -31.34 10.21 12.24
C LYS A 281 -30.90 11.17 11.13
N LEU A 282 -30.43 10.62 10.01
CA LEU A 282 -29.84 11.38 8.90
C LEU A 282 -30.89 11.85 7.87
N ASN A 283 -32.03 11.15 7.79
CA ASN A 283 -33.14 11.45 6.89
C ASN A 283 -32.72 11.71 5.43
N LEU A 284 -31.85 10.84 4.91
CA LEU A 284 -31.28 11.00 3.57
C LEU A 284 -32.29 10.59 2.47
N PRO A 285 -32.27 11.25 1.29
CA PRO A 285 -33.05 10.77 0.17
C PRO A 285 -32.49 9.47 -0.40
N ILE A 286 -33.28 8.76 -1.20
CA ILE A 286 -32.79 7.67 -2.04
C ILE A 286 -31.73 8.24 -3.01
N LEU A 287 -30.71 7.43 -3.36
CA LEU A 287 -29.55 7.88 -4.14
C LEU A 287 -28.84 9.08 -3.49
N PRO A 288 -28.49 9.05 -2.20
CA PRO A 288 -27.83 10.18 -1.54
C PRO A 288 -26.50 10.52 -2.24
N THR A 289 -26.22 11.80 -2.35
CA THR A 289 -25.02 12.35 -2.98
C THR A 289 -24.00 12.75 -1.93
N THR A 290 -22.73 12.48 -2.20
CA THR A 290 -21.62 12.88 -1.35
C THR A 290 -20.33 12.99 -2.16
N THR A 291 -19.25 13.41 -1.53
CA THR A 291 -17.89 13.30 -2.08
C THR A 291 -17.03 12.46 -1.15
N ILE A 292 -15.82 12.10 -1.61
CA ILE A 292 -14.95 11.17 -0.90
C ILE A 292 -14.17 11.85 0.23
N GLY A 293 -13.83 13.13 0.13
CA GLY A 293 -13.03 13.81 1.16
C GLY A 293 -12.41 15.10 0.64
N SER A 294 -11.13 15.04 0.25
CA SER A 294 -10.37 16.21 -0.18
C SER A 294 -10.99 17.04 -1.32
N PHE A 295 -10.85 18.35 -1.23
CA PHE A 295 -11.14 19.32 -2.30
C PHE A 295 -9.86 19.88 -2.95
N PRO A 296 -9.94 20.56 -4.12
CA PRO A 296 -8.78 21.08 -4.84
C PRO A 296 -7.76 21.84 -3.97
N GLN A 297 -6.49 21.41 -3.99
CA GLN A 297 -5.43 22.12 -3.26
C GLN A 297 -4.91 23.33 -4.05
N THR A 298 -5.39 24.51 -3.67
CA THR A 298 -5.01 25.78 -4.29
C THR A 298 -3.54 26.14 -4.03
N VAL A 299 -3.01 27.07 -4.83
CA VAL A 299 -1.67 27.65 -4.59
C VAL A 299 -1.63 28.37 -3.24
N GLU A 300 -2.71 29.06 -2.91
CA GLU A 300 -2.84 29.81 -1.67
C GLU A 300 -2.86 28.90 -0.44
N LEU A 301 -3.63 27.80 -0.48
CA LEU A 301 -3.67 26.83 0.61
C LEU A 301 -2.29 26.19 0.86
N ARG A 302 -1.55 25.89 -0.22
CA ARG A 302 -0.17 25.39 -0.12
C ARG A 302 0.78 26.43 0.45
N ARG A 303 0.59 27.71 0.10
CA ARG A 303 1.36 28.84 0.66
C ARG A 303 1.15 28.95 2.17
N VAL A 304 -0.10 28.99 2.61
CA VAL A 304 -0.48 29.10 4.03
C VAL A 304 0.12 27.97 4.86
N ARG A 305 -0.04 26.70 4.44
CA ARG A 305 0.54 25.54 5.15
C ARG A 305 2.07 25.60 5.21
N ARG A 306 2.73 26.00 4.12
CA ARG A 306 4.19 26.14 4.06
C ARG A 306 4.68 27.25 5.00
N GLU A 307 4.00 28.39 5.03
CA GLU A 307 4.36 29.51 5.91
C GLU A 307 4.16 29.17 7.39
N TYR A 308 3.10 28.43 7.74
CA TYR A 308 2.90 27.92 9.09
C TYR A 308 4.01 26.94 9.49
N LYS A 309 4.34 25.93 8.65
CA LYS A 309 5.44 24.98 8.90
C LYS A 309 6.80 25.67 9.02
N ALA A 310 6.98 26.81 8.34
CA ALA A 310 8.16 27.67 8.42
C ALA A 310 8.12 28.69 9.57
N LYS A 311 7.08 28.67 10.44
CA LYS A 311 6.86 29.60 11.55
C LYS A 311 6.82 31.09 11.12
N LYS A 312 6.33 31.36 9.91
CA LYS A 312 6.20 32.72 9.36
C LYS A 312 4.86 33.39 9.65
N ILE A 313 3.83 32.60 9.96
CA ILE A 313 2.51 33.06 10.40
C ILE A 313 2.17 32.40 11.73
N SER A 314 1.31 33.02 12.53
CA SER A 314 0.87 32.47 13.81
C SER A 314 -0.08 31.28 13.63
N GLU A 315 -0.24 30.48 14.68
CA GLU A 315 -1.25 29.41 14.71
C GLU A 315 -2.68 29.97 14.56
N GLU A 316 -2.97 31.13 15.14
CA GLU A 316 -4.27 31.80 15.00
C GLU A 316 -4.55 32.21 13.55
N GLU A 317 -3.55 32.77 12.86
CA GLU A 317 -3.65 33.13 11.44
C GLU A 317 -3.86 31.90 10.56
N TYR A 318 -3.11 30.82 10.84
CA TYR A 318 -3.29 29.54 10.16
C TYR A 318 -4.71 29.00 10.36
N ILE A 319 -5.17 28.94 11.61
CA ILE A 319 -6.51 28.45 11.95
C ILE A 319 -7.60 29.24 11.24
N LYS A 320 -7.49 30.58 11.24
CA LYS A 320 -8.44 31.46 10.56
C LYS A 320 -8.48 31.18 9.06
N ALA A 321 -7.32 31.03 8.41
CA ALA A 321 -7.24 30.74 6.98
C ALA A 321 -7.85 29.37 6.62
N ILE A 322 -7.56 28.34 7.41
CA ILE A 322 -8.11 26.99 7.19
C ILE A 322 -9.64 26.99 7.39
N LYS A 323 -10.16 27.66 8.42
CA LYS A 323 -11.61 27.79 8.63
C LYS A 323 -12.32 28.48 7.48
N GLU A 324 -11.69 29.51 6.91
CA GLU A 324 -12.23 30.20 5.73
C GLU A 324 -12.28 29.29 4.49
N GLU A 325 -11.28 28.44 4.29
CA GLU A 325 -11.30 27.45 3.20
C GLU A 325 -12.37 26.37 3.44
N ILE A 326 -12.52 25.87 4.67
CA ILE A 326 -13.61 24.94 5.04
C ILE A 326 -14.97 25.58 4.75
N LYS A 327 -15.17 26.84 5.14
CA LYS A 327 -16.40 27.58 4.90
C LYS A 327 -16.74 27.64 3.41
N LYS A 328 -15.79 28.00 2.55
CA LYS A 328 -15.99 28.02 1.09
C LYS A 328 -16.38 26.65 0.53
N VAL A 329 -15.78 25.58 1.05
CA VAL A 329 -16.11 24.20 0.66
C VAL A 329 -17.51 23.82 1.12
N VAL A 330 -17.93 24.19 2.32
CA VAL A 330 -19.29 23.98 2.83
C VAL A 330 -20.31 24.74 1.97
N GLU A 331 -20.10 26.05 1.76
CA GLU A 331 -21.00 26.90 0.95
C GLU A 331 -21.16 26.37 -0.48
N LEU A 332 -20.07 25.94 -1.11
CA LEU A 332 -20.12 25.33 -2.46
C LEU A 332 -20.96 24.05 -2.46
N GLN A 333 -20.79 23.17 -1.48
CA GLN A 333 -21.53 21.92 -1.44
C GLN A 333 -23.02 22.14 -1.14
N GLU A 334 -23.36 23.15 -0.32
CA GLU A 334 -24.74 23.57 -0.09
C GLU A 334 -25.37 24.18 -1.36
N GLU A 335 -24.63 25.02 -2.10
CA GLU A 335 -25.05 25.55 -3.41
C GLU A 335 -25.37 24.41 -4.39
N LEU A 336 -24.57 23.35 -4.37
CA LEU A 336 -24.74 22.16 -5.19
C LEU A 336 -25.83 21.21 -4.69
N ASP A 337 -26.37 21.43 -3.49
CA ASP A 337 -27.37 20.58 -2.82
C ASP A 337 -26.89 19.13 -2.63
N ILE A 338 -25.63 18.96 -2.21
CA ILE A 338 -25.06 17.66 -1.83
C ILE A 338 -25.65 17.21 -0.48
N ASP A 339 -26.01 15.94 -0.32
CA ASP A 339 -26.74 15.46 0.87
C ASP A 339 -25.84 15.26 2.09
N VAL A 340 -24.64 14.71 1.90
CA VAL A 340 -23.64 14.48 2.96
C VAL A 340 -22.33 15.18 2.59
N LEU A 341 -21.89 16.11 3.44
CA LEU A 341 -20.79 17.03 3.15
C LEU A 341 -19.45 16.54 3.72
N VAL A 342 -18.37 17.09 3.18
CA VAL A 342 -17.00 16.94 3.70
C VAL A 342 -16.39 18.33 3.94
N HIS A 343 -15.39 18.43 4.81
CA HIS A 343 -14.72 19.72 5.07
C HIS A 343 -13.63 20.06 4.05
N GLY A 344 -13.28 19.10 3.17
CA GLY A 344 -12.34 19.29 2.06
C GLY A 344 -10.86 19.07 2.41
N GLU A 345 -10.55 18.74 3.66
CA GLU A 345 -9.20 18.45 4.16
C GLU A 345 -8.13 19.52 3.85
N PRO A 346 -8.42 20.84 3.93
CA PRO A 346 -7.45 21.87 3.60
C PRO A 346 -6.20 21.85 4.51
N GLU A 347 -6.35 21.40 5.75
CA GLU A 347 -5.27 21.26 6.73
C GLU A 347 -4.29 20.12 6.41
N ARG A 348 -4.70 19.14 5.60
CA ARG A 348 -3.94 17.89 5.40
C ARG A 348 -3.07 17.94 4.16
N ASN A 349 -1.78 17.62 4.32
CA ASN A 349 -0.88 17.50 3.18
C ASN A 349 -0.81 16.10 2.60
N ASP A 350 -0.86 15.09 3.45
CA ASP A 350 -0.81 13.70 3.08
C ASP A 350 -1.65 12.93 4.09
N MET A 351 -2.32 11.89 3.63
CA MET A 351 -3.29 11.15 4.45
C MET A 351 -2.63 10.23 5.47
N VAL A 352 -1.32 9.98 5.39
CA VAL A 352 -0.59 9.20 6.41
C VAL A 352 0.31 10.10 7.23
N GLU A 353 1.01 11.06 6.60
CA GLU A 353 1.85 12.04 7.32
C GLU A 353 1.04 12.82 8.36
N TYR A 354 -0.18 13.27 8.02
CA TYR A 354 -1.02 14.06 8.92
C TYR A 354 -1.34 13.33 10.23
N PHE A 355 -1.67 12.04 10.18
CA PHE A 355 -1.97 11.26 11.38
C PHE A 355 -0.69 10.89 12.12
N GLY A 356 0.34 10.43 11.42
CA GLY A 356 1.60 10.06 12.05
C GLY A 356 2.24 11.23 12.82
N GLU A 357 2.14 12.48 12.32
CA GLU A 357 2.67 13.68 13.00
C GLU A 357 2.01 13.91 14.38
N GLN A 358 0.88 13.23 14.66
CA GLN A 358 0.08 13.37 15.87
C GLN A 358 0.00 12.07 16.69
N LEU A 359 0.71 11.02 16.27
CA LEU A 359 0.77 9.73 16.96
C LEU A 359 2.14 9.52 17.59
N SER A 360 2.17 8.87 18.75
CA SER A 360 3.41 8.34 19.32
C SER A 360 3.97 7.21 18.44
N GLY A 361 5.28 6.96 18.52
CA GLY A 361 5.94 5.86 17.79
C GLY A 361 6.25 6.16 16.32
N PHE A 362 6.02 7.40 15.87
CA PHE A 362 6.32 7.86 14.50
C PHE A 362 7.50 8.84 14.46
N ALA A 363 8.34 8.69 13.44
CA ALA A 363 9.40 9.63 13.07
C ALA A 363 9.28 10.04 11.60
N PHE A 364 9.80 11.22 11.27
CA PHE A 364 9.65 11.83 9.94
C PHE A 364 10.99 12.24 9.36
N THR A 365 11.27 11.74 8.17
CA THR A 365 12.47 12.10 7.41
C THR A 365 12.31 13.45 6.72
N VAL A 366 13.43 14.08 6.40
CA VAL A 366 13.50 15.27 5.53
C VAL A 366 13.68 14.85 4.07
N ASN A 367 14.56 13.89 3.81
CA ASN A 367 15.03 13.47 2.48
C ASN A 367 14.87 11.97 2.22
N GLY A 368 14.14 11.23 3.05
CA GLY A 368 13.84 9.80 2.90
C GLY A 368 12.86 9.49 1.76
N TRP A 369 13.12 10.00 0.56
CA TRP A 369 12.28 9.82 -0.62
C TRP A 369 12.49 8.45 -1.26
N VAL A 370 11.38 7.84 -1.70
CA VAL A 370 11.35 6.59 -2.47
C VAL A 370 10.58 6.83 -3.76
N GLN A 371 11.09 6.33 -4.88
CA GLN A 371 10.38 6.42 -6.15
C GLN A 371 9.09 5.59 -6.08
N SER A 372 7.97 6.20 -6.48
CA SER A 372 6.68 5.52 -6.55
C SER A 372 6.28 5.24 -8.01
N TYR A 373 6.20 6.28 -8.85
CA TYR A 373 5.84 6.12 -10.26
C TYR A 373 6.36 7.27 -11.12
N GLY A 374 7.06 6.95 -12.21
CA GLY A 374 7.69 7.95 -13.07
C GLY A 374 8.65 8.83 -12.27
N SER A 375 8.44 10.15 -12.29
CA SER A 375 9.20 11.12 -11.48
C SER A 375 8.57 11.41 -10.11
N ARG A 376 7.45 10.78 -9.75
CA ARG A 376 6.79 10.97 -8.46
C ARG A 376 7.46 10.11 -7.40
N CYS A 377 7.88 10.76 -6.32
CA CYS A 377 8.38 10.11 -5.12
C CYS A 377 7.38 10.26 -3.97
N VAL A 378 7.48 9.35 -3.00
CA VAL A 378 6.81 9.43 -1.71
C VAL A 378 7.86 9.51 -0.61
N LYS A 379 7.49 10.04 0.55
CA LYS A 379 8.37 10.12 1.72
C LYS A 379 7.65 9.46 2.91
N PRO A 380 7.70 8.13 3.01
CA PRO A 380 6.96 7.38 4.03
C PRO A 380 7.37 7.81 5.44
N PRO A 381 6.42 7.94 6.38
CA PRO A 381 6.74 8.03 7.81
C PRO A 381 7.43 6.76 8.29
N ILE A 382 8.15 6.84 9.41
CA ILE A 382 8.81 5.69 10.05
C ILE A 382 8.05 5.35 11.33
N ILE A 383 7.58 4.12 11.47
CA ILE A 383 7.04 3.61 12.73
C ILE A 383 8.17 2.90 13.47
N TYR A 384 8.75 3.55 14.48
CA TYR A 384 9.90 3.04 15.22
C TYR A 384 9.55 2.45 16.57
N GLY A 385 8.35 2.71 17.08
CA GLY A 385 7.95 2.30 18.43
C GLY A 385 6.45 2.06 18.54
N ASP A 386 5.98 1.92 19.78
CA ASP A 386 4.57 1.65 20.05
C ASP A 386 3.69 2.86 19.74
N VAL A 387 2.59 2.60 19.03
CA VAL A 387 1.68 3.64 18.56
C VAL A 387 0.57 3.91 19.57
N SER A 388 0.37 5.18 19.90
CA SER A 388 -0.74 5.66 20.73
C SER A 388 -1.17 7.07 20.33
N ARG A 389 -2.42 7.43 20.61
CA ARG A 389 -2.95 8.78 20.35
C ARG A 389 -2.87 9.65 21.60
N PRO A 390 -1.91 10.61 21.70
CA PRO A 390 -1.78 11.47 22.87
C PRO A 390 -2.90 12.52 22.99
N LYS A 391 -3.45 13.01 21.86
CA LYS A 391 -4.47 14.07 21.81
C LYS A 391 -5.40 13.88 20.60
N PRO A 392 -6.62 14.47 20.62
CA PRO A 392 -7.49 14.50 19.44
C PRO A 392 -6.82 15.13 18.21
N MET A 393 -7.02 14.50 17.05
CA MET A 393 -6.27 14.82 15.83
C MET A 393 -7.08 15.62 14.78
N THR A 394 -8.38 15.34 14.70
CA THR A 394 -9.29 15.80 13.62
C THR A 394 -10.58 16.39 14.15
N VAL A 395 -10.90 16.16 15.43
CA VAL A 395 -12.11 16.64 16.09
C VAL A 395 -12.30 18.15 15.90
N TYR A 396 -11.26 18.94 16.12
CA TYR A 396 -11.34 20.40 16.01
C TYR A 396 -11.89 20.88 14.65
N TRP A 397 -11.32 20.37 13.55
CA TRP A 397 -11.72 20.74 12.20
C TRP A 397 -13.10 20.21 11.83
N SER A 398 -13.37 18.96 12.19
CA SER A 398 -14.63 18.29 11.88
C SER A 398 -15.81 18.97 12.60
N SER A 399 -15.65 19.29 13.89
CA SER A 399 -16.65 20.02 14.67
C SER A 399 -16.86 21.45 14.16
N ALA A 400 -15.78 22.13 13.79
CA ALA A 400 -15.89 23.46 13.18
C ALA A 400 -16.68 23.39 11.87
N ALA A 401 -16.40 22.41 11.00
CA ALA A 401 -17.11 22.23 9.74
C ALA A 401 -18.60 21.87 9.95
N GLN A 402 -18.91 20.93 10.85
CA GLN A 402 -20.29 20.57 11.17
C GLN A 402 -21.09 21.76 11.74
N SER A 403 -20.45 22.68 12.46
CA SER A 403 -21.12 23.89 12.98
C SER A 403 -21.54 24.89 11.90
N MET A 404 -21.01 24.77 10.68
CA MET A 404 -21.28 25.68 9.56
C MET A 404 -22.47 25.26 8.69
N THR A 405 -23.04 24.07 8.90
CA THR A 405 -24.12 23.52 8.08
C THR A 405 -25.09 22.70 8.93
N SER A 406 -26.34 22.60 8.48
CA SER A 406 -27.32 21.66 9.06
C SER A 406 -27.25 20.27 8.44
N ARG A 407 -26.47 20.07 7.37
CA ARG A 407 -26.31 18.77 6.72
C ARG A 407 -25.32 17.90 7.48
N PRO A 408 -25.41 16.56 7.37
CA PRO A 408 -24.41 15.67 7.94
C PRO A 408 -23.01 15.96 7.36
N MET A 409 -22.04 16.21 8.24
CA MET A 409 -20.63 16.37 7.90
C MET A 409 -19.87 15.06 8.17
N LYS A 410 -19.05 14.62 7.22
CA LYS A 410 -18.17 13.46 7.41
C LYS A 410 -16.95 13.82 8.26
N GLY A 411 -16.71 13.05 9.32
CA GLY A 411 -15.39 12.95 9.94
C GLY A 411 -14.48 12.12 9.05
N MET A 412 -13.27 12.58 8.76
CA MET A 412 -12.37 11.93 7.80
C MET A 412 -11.15 11.34 8.50
N LEU A 413 -10.96 10.03 8.40
CA LEU A 413 -9.83 9.30 8.99
C LEU A 413 -9.17 8.38 7.97
N THR A 414 -7.89 8.10 8.18
CA THR A 414 -7.18 7.04 7.46
C THR A 414 -7.15 5.79 8.32
N GLY A 415 -7.48 4.65 7.71
CA GLY A 415 -7.53 3.37 8.40
C GLY A 415 -6.15 2.85 8.83
N PRO A 416 -6.12 1.98 9.84
CA PRO A 416 -4.87 1.49 10.41
C PRO A 416 -4.00 0.70 9.43
N VAL A 417 -4.61 -0.04 8.49
CA VAL A 417 -3.86 -0.85 7.52
C VAL A 417 -3.15 0.06 6.51
N THR A 418 -3.76 1.17 6.12
CA THR A 418 -3.16 2.16 5.22
C THR A 418 -2.04 2.92 5.90
N ILE A 419 -2.23 3.38 7.14
CA ILE A 419 -1.17 4.02 7.93
C ILE A 419 0.04 3.09 8.05
N LEU A 420 -0.19 1.79 8.29
CA LEU A 420 0.85 0.77 8.36
C LEU A 420 1.54 0.56 7.00
N ASN A 421 0.78 0.31 5.93
CA ASN A 421 1.32 -0.10 4.63
C ASN A 421 2.09 1.01 3.92
N TRP A 422 1.72 2.27 4.14
CA TRP A 422 2.40 3.44 3.57
C TRP A 422 3.43 4.09 4.50
N SER A 423 3.81 3.38 5.56
CA SER A 423 4.93 3.74 6.43
C SER A 423 6.06 2.71 6.33
N PHE A 424 7.28 3.12 6.66
CA PHE A 424 8.35 2.19 6.99
C PHE A 424 8.11 1.63 8.39
N VAL A 425 7.60 0.41 8.45
CA VAL A 425 7.23 -0.28 9.70
C VAL A 425 8.45 -0.89 10.35
N ARG A 426 8.55 -0.81 11.69
CA ARG A 426 9.48 -1.58 12.53
C ARG A 426 9.52 -3.06 12.16
N ASN A 427 10.71 -3.67 12.25
CA ASN A 427 10.98 -5.06 11.86
C ASN A 427 11.31 -5.99 13.03
N ASP A 428 11.07 -5.53 14.26
CA ASP A 428 11.31 -6.23 15.53
C ASP A 428 10.04 -6.92 16.09
N GLN A 429 8.88 -6.72 15.47
CA GLN A 429 7.62 -7.39 15.81
C GLN A 429 6.75 -7.65 14.57
N PRO A 430 5.74 -8.55 14.66
CA PRO A 430 4.81 -8.77 13.56
C PRO A 430 3.99 -7.52 13.19
N ARG A 431 3.78 -7.32 11.88
CA ARG A 431 2.99 -6.20 11.33
C ARG A 431 1.60 -6.06 11.95
N PHE A 432 0.92 -7.18 12.23
CA PHE A 432 -0.44 -7.16 12.78
C PHE A 432 -0.48 -6.57 14.19
N GLU A 433 0.57 -6.74 15.00
CA GLU A 433 0.63 -6.17 16.35
C GLU A 433 0.72 -4.64 16.29
N THR A 434 1.56 -4.12 15.39
CA THR A 434 1.64 -2.67 15.13
C THR A 434 0.31 -2.15 14.55
N CYS A 435 -0.33 -2.90 13.66
CA CYS A 435 -1.62 -2.52 13.09
C CYS A 435 -2.72 -2.40 14.16
N TYR A 436 -2.75 -3.30 15.15
CA TYR A 436 -3.69 -3.21 16.27
C TYR A 436 -3.43 -2.00 17.17
N GLN A 437 -2.18 -1.62 17.39
CA GLN A 437 -1.87 -0.38 18.13
C GLN A 437 -2.42 0.86 17.39
N ILE A 438 -2.22 0.92 16.06
CA ILE A 438 -2.79 2.00 15.24
C ILE A 438 -4.33 1.95 15.30
N ALA A 439 -4.93 0.76 15.21
CA ALA A 439 -6.38 0.61 15.27
C ALA A 439 -6.99 1.12 16.57
N LEU A 440 -6.34 0.87 17.72
CA LEU A 440 -6.75 1.40 19.02
C LEU A 440 -6.62 2.93 19.08
N ALA A 441 -5.53 3.49 18.53
CA ALA A 441 -5.34 4.94 18.45
C ALA A 441 -6.42 5.62 17.58
N ILE A 442 -6.78 5.02 16.44
CA ILE A 442 -7.85 5.50 15.58
C ILE A 442 -9.23 5.31 16.23
N LYS A 443 -9.43 4.23 16.99
CA LYS A 443 -10.67 3.98 17.74
C LYS A 443 -11.02 5.16 18.67
N ASP A 444 -10.04 5.65 19.42
CA ASP A 444 -10.25 6.79 20.32
C ASP A 444 -10.64 8.06 19.54
N GLU A 445 -10.08 8.26 18.35
CA GLU A 445 -10.42 9.39 17.49
C GLU A 445 -11.84 9.28 16.91
N VAL A 446 -12.26 8.08 16.49
CA VAL A 446 -13.63 7.80 16.03
C VAL A 446 -14.64 8.11 17.13
N GLU A 447 -14.39 7.64 18.36
CA GLU A 447 -15.29 7.88 19.49
C GLU A 447 -15.34 9.36 19.89
N ASP A 448 -14.22 10.09 19.79
CA ASP A 448 -14.22 11.53 20.07
C ASP A 448 -14.92 12.35 18.98
N LEU A 449 -14.83 11.94 17.70
CA LEU A 449 -15.63 12.54 16.63
C LEU A 449 -17.13 12.34 16.88
N GLU A 450 -17.54 11.13 17.27
CA GLU A 450 -18.93 10.84 17.60
C GLU A 450 -19.42 11.70 18.78
N LYS A 451 -18.64 11.78 19.87
CA LYS A 451 -18.94 12.63 21.04
C LYS A 451 -19.05 14.11 20.66
N ALA A 452 -18.29 14.55 19.66
CA ALA A 452 -18.31 15.93 19.17
C ALA A 452 -19.45 16.22 18.17
N GLY A 453 -20.37 15.26 17.98
CA GLY A 453 -21.58 15.43 17.17
C GLY A 453 -21.42 14.99 15.70
N ILE A 454 -20.30 14.38 15.32
CA ILE A 454 -20.09 13.87 13.97
C ILE A 454 -20.76 12.50 13.85
N ASN A 455 -21.80 12.39 13.01
CA ASN A 455 -22.61 11.18 12.90
C ASN A 455 -22.39 10.38 11.61
N VAL A 456 -21.51 10.87 10.73
CA VAL A 456 -20.99 10.11 9.59
C VAL A 456 -19.48 10.17 9.70
N ILE A 457 -18.81 9.02 9.83
CA ILE A 457 -17.35 8.95 9.97
C ILE A 457 -16.83 8.04 8.88
N GLN A 458 -15.92 8.56 8.06
CA GLN A 458 -15.30 7.84 6.98
C GLN A 458 -13.87 7.45 7.36
N ILE A 459 -13.55 6.16 7.24
CA ILE A 459 -12.27 5.54 7.57
C ILE A 459 -11.74 4.87 6.30
N ASP A 460 -10.77 5.50 5.65
CA ASP A 460 -10.31 5.08 4.32
C ASP A 460 -9.19 4.04 4.40
N GLU A 461 -9.37 2.92 3.70
CA GLU A 461 -8.38 1.85 3.59
C GLU A 461 -7.84 1.71 2.16
N ALA A 462 -7.23 2.79 1.67
CA ALA A 462 -6.66 2.88 0.34
C ALA A 462 -5.60 1.82 0.05
N ALA A 463 -4.83 1.39 1.06
CA ALA A 463 -3.76 0.41 0.90
C ALA A 463 -4.13 -1.00 1.42
N LEU A 464 -5.43 -1.32 1.59
CA LEU A 464 -5.87 -2.63 2.09
C LEU A 464 -5.32 -3.79 1.25
N ARG A 465 -5.31 -3.65 -0.07
CA ARG A 465 -4.84 -4.70 -0.99
C ARG A 465 -3.33 -4.70 -1.17
N GLU A 466 -2.66 -3.57 -0.98
CA GLU A 466 -1.21 -3.45 -1.20
C GLU A 466 -0.37 -4.31 -0.25
N GLY A 467 -0.86 -4.57 0.96
CA GLY A 467 -0.20 -5.44 1.94
C GLY A 467 -0.43 -6.94 1.73
N LEU A 468 -1.25 -7.32 0.74
CA LEU A 468 -1.67 -8.70 0.51
C LEU A 468 -0.47 -9.59 0.10
N PRO A 469 -0.19 -10.68 0.84
CA PRO A 469 0.94 -11.57 0.53
C PRO A 469 0.89 -12.14 -0.88
N LEU A 470 2.06 -12.25 -1.52
CA LEU A 470 2.19 -12.82 -2.87
C LEU A 470 1.75 -14.30 -2.92
N ARG A 471 1.94 -15.04 -1.81
CA ARG A 471 1.52 -16.43 -1.64
C ARG A 471 0.03 -16.49 -1.28
N LYS A 472 -0.79 -17.16 -2.08
CA LYS A 472 -2.25 -17.29 -1.86
C LYS A 472 -2.60 -17.88 -0.49
N SER A 473 -1.82 -18.85 -0.02
CA SER A 473 -2.03 -19.50 1.27
C SER A 473 -1.88 -18.56 2.47
N GLU A 474 -1.22 -17.41 2.31
CA GLU A 474 -0.97 -16.45 3.37
C GLU A 474 -1.97 -15.28 3.36
N GLN A 475 -2.75 -15.14 2.27
CA GLN A 475 -3.71 -14.04 2.09
C GLN A 475 -4.80 -14.06 3.15
N ALA A 476 -5.30 -15.25 3.51
CA ALA A 476 -6.35 -15.38 4.52
C ALA A 476 -5.91 -14.80 5.87
N PHE A 477 -4.69 -15.12 6.32
CA PHE A 477 -4.15 -14.58 7.57
C PHE A 477 -3.99 -13.06 7.52
N TYR A 478 -3.49 -12.52 6.40
CA TYR A 478 -3.39 -11.07 6.21
C TYR A 478 -4.75 -10.38 6.32
N LEU A 479 -5.72 -10.86 5.54
CA LEU A 479 -7.05 -10.29 5.47
C LEU A 479 -7.78 -10.38 6.82
N GLU A 480 -7.57 -11.46 7.58
CA GLU A 480 -8.12 -11.63 8.93
C GLU A 480 -7.72 -10.47 9.85
N TRP A 481 -6.41 -10.21 10.03
CA TRP A 481 -5.97 -9.16 10.94
C TRP A 481 -6.18 -7.76 10.37
N ALA A 482 -6.13 -7.58 9.05
CA ALA A 482 -6.35 -6.29 8.39
C ALA A 482 -7.80 -5.83 8.57
N VAL A 483 -8.75 -6.72 8.27
CA VAL A 483 -10.19 -6.46 8.47
C VAL A 483 -10.52 -6.33 9.96
N HIS A 484 -9.91 -7.16 10.81
CA HIS A 484 -10.09 -7.02 12.25
C HIS A 484 -9.58 -5.67 12.78
N SER A 485 -8.42 -5.19 12.30
CA SER A 485 -7.90 -3.87 12.63
C SER A 485 -8.88 -2.76 12.23
N PHE A 486 -9.47 -2.85 11.03
CA PHE A 486 -10.52 -1.92 10.63
C PHE A 486 -11.71 -1.96 11.60
N ARG A 487 -12.23 -3.14 11.95
CA ARG A 487 -13.38 -3.24 12.86
C ARG A 487 -13.11 -2.69 14.26
N ILE A 488 -11.90 -2.88 14.80
CA ILE A 488 -11.49 -2.31 16.10
C ILE A 488 -11.70 -0.79 16.12
N THR A 489 -11.46 -0.09 15.01
CA THR A 489 -11.57 1.38 14.94
C THR A 489 -12.97 1.92 15.25
N ASN A 490 -14.02 1.14 15.03
CA ASN A 490 -15.39 1.67 15.07
C ASN A 490 -16.38 0.79 15.82
N ILE A 491 -15.93 -0.27 16.48
CA ILE A 491 -16.83 -1.14 17.25
C ILE A 491 -17.62 -0.38 18.34
N GLY A 492 -17.04 0.69 18.89
CA GLY A 492 -17.62 1.47 20.00
C GLY A 492 -18.69 2.49 19.60
N VAL A 493 -18.95 2.70 18.31
CA VAL A 493 -19.90 3.73 17.86
C VAL A 493 -21.36 3.30 18.04
N GLN A 494 -22.25 4.29 18.16
CA GLN A 494 -23.69 4.09 18.27
C GLN A 494 -24.31 3.61 16.95
N ASP A 495 -25.43 2.88 17.04
CA ASP A 495 -26.15 2.37 15.86
C ASP A 495 -26.67 3.46 14.94
N THR A 496 -26.75 4.70 15.45
CA THR A 496 -27.17 5.87 14.67
C THR A 496 -26.02 6.60 13.98
N THR A 497 -24.77 6.23 14.26
CA THR A 497 -23.59 6.75 13.59
C THR A 497 -23.24 5.84 12.43
N GLN A 498 -22.97 6.44 11.28
CA GLN A 498 -22.71 5.72 10.04
C GLN A 498 -21.21 5.68 9.75
N ILE A 499 -20.67 4.47 9.59
CA ILE A 499 -19.27 4.25 9.19
C ILE A 499 -19.19 4.09 7.68
N HIS A 500 -18.46 5.00 7.04
CA HIS A 500 -18.09 4.93 5.64
C HIS A 500 -16.67 4.38 5.52
N THR A 501 -16.37 3.68 4.44
CA THR A 501 -14.97 3.39 4.07
C THR A 501 -14.78 3.53 2.57
N HIS A 502 -13.71 4.21 2.17
CA HIS A 502 -13.29 4.31 0.78
C HIS A 502 -12.11 3.38 0.49
N MET A 503 -12.15 2.74 -0.68
CA MET A 503 -11.05 1.92 -1.20
C MET A 503 -10.79 2.25 -2.67
N CYS A 504 -9.53 2.55 -2.99
CA CYS A 504 -9.09 2.98 -4.33
C CYS A 504 -8.91 1.81 -5.33
N TYR A 505 -9.86 0.87 -5.35
CA TYR A 505 -9.83 -0.28 -6.25
C TYR A 505 -11.20 -0.45 -6.92
N SER A 506 -11.19 -1.09 -8.09
CA SER A 506 -12.40 -1.42 -8.86
C SER A 506 -12.63 -2.93 -9.05
N ASN A 507 -11.67 -3.76 -8.65
CA ASN A 507 -11.76 -5.22 -8.76
C ASN A 507 -11.54 -5.88 -7.40
N PHE A 508 -12.61 -6.49 -6.89
CA PHE A 508 -12.70 -7.08 -5.56
C PHE A 508 -12.92 -8.60 -5.61
N ASN A 509 -12.85 -9.24 -6.78
CA ASN A 509 -13.23 -10.65 -6.93
C ASN A 509 -12.44 -11.58 -5.98
N ASP A 510 -11.21 -11.23 -5.63
CA ASP A 510 -10.32 -11.96 -4.74
C ASP A 510 -10.42 -11.56 -3.26
N ILE A 511 -11.12 -10.48 -2.92
CA ILE A 511 -11.20 -9.93 -1.55
C ILE A 511 -12.63 -9.56 -1.10
N ILE A 512 -13.66 -9.90 -1.87
CA ILE A 512 -15.05 -9.47 -1.61
C ILE A 512 -15.56 -9.86 -0.22
N HIS A 513 -15.21 -11.07 0.24
CA HIS A 513 -15.60 -11.53 1.59
C HIS A 513 -14.96 -10.67 2.68
N SER A 514 -13.70 -10.27 2.50
CA SER A 514 -13.03 -9.37 3.42
C SER A 514 -13.69 -7.99 3.47
N ILE A 515 -14.20 -7.49 2.34
CA ILE A 515 -14.96 -6.23 2.29
C ILE A 515 -16.28 -6.32 3.07
N ILE A 516 -16.97 -7.46 3.00
CA ILE A 516 -18.17 -7.70 3.81
C ILE A 516 -17.81 -7.78 5.29
N ASP A 517 -16.73 -8.47 5.62
CA ASP A 517 -16.29 -8.70 6.99
C ASP A 517 -15.79 -7.42 7.68
N MET A 518 -15.49 -6.36 6.92
CA MET A 518 -15.25 -5.02 7.48
C MET A 518 -16.48 -4.46 8.21
N ASP A 519 -17.70 -4.93 7.89
CA ASP A 519 -18.96 -4.50 8.51
C ASP A 519 -19.19 -2.98 8.47
N ALA A 520 -18.71 -2.32 7.41
CA ALA A 520 -18.97 -0.92 7.15
C ALA A 520 -20.44 -0.71 6.75
N ASP A 521 -21.01 0.43 7.14
CA ASP A 521 -22.40 0.75 6.79
C ASP A 521 -22.51 1.23 5.35
N VAL A 522 -21.47 1.92 4.85
CA VAL A 522 -21.36 2.36 3.46
C VAL A 522 -19.93 2.17 2.95
N ILE A 523 -19.77 1.51 1.79
CA ILE A 523 -18.49 1.46 1.07
C ILE A 523 -18.53 2.36 -0.17
N THR A 524 -17.42 3.02 -0.48
CA THR A 524 -17.24 3.72 -1.76
C THR A 524 -16.02 3.19 -2.48
N ILE A 525 -16.14 2.93 -3.79
CA ILE A 525 -15.12 2.26 -4.59
C ILE A 525 -14.93 2.97 -5.93
N GLU A 526 -13.74 2.85 -6.51
CA GLU A 526 -13.49 3.35 -7.87
C GLU A 526 -14.25 2.49 -8.90
N ASN A 527 -14.96 3.12 -9.84
CA ASN A 527 -15.70 2.37 -10.86
C ASN A 527 -15.90 3.10 -12.20
N SER A 528 -15.63 4.41 -12.30
CA SER A 528 -16.03 5.20 -13.48
C SER A 528 -15.37 4.80 -14.80
N ARG A 529 -14.28 4.04 -14.76
CA ARG A 529 -13.54 3.50 -15.92
C ARG A 529 -13.71 1.99 -16.10
N SER A 530 -14.47 1.35 -15.24
CA SER A 530 -14.64 -0.10 -15.18
C SER A 530 -15.97 -0.51 -15.80
N ASP A 531 -16.04 -1.74 -16.32
CA ASP A 531 -17.30 -2.32 -16.80
C ASP A 531 -18.23 -2.54 -15.59
N GLU A 532 -19.45 -2.02 -15.64
CA GLU A 532 -20.41 -2.12 -14.55
C GLU A 532 -20.80 -3.58 -14.24
N LYS A 533 -20.53 -4.52 -15.16
CA LYS A 533 -20.64 -5.96 -14.89
C LYS A 533 -19.77 -6.42 -13.73
N LEU A 534 -18.67 -5.74 -13.42
CA LEU A 534 -17.84 -6.06 -12.25
C LEU A 534 -18.58 -5.84 -10.93
N LEU A 535 -19.69 -5.08 -10.94
CA LEU A 535 -20.55 -4.90 -9.77
C LEU A 535 -21.46 -6.11 -9.51
N SER A 536 -21.58 -7.06 -10.45
CA SER A 536 -22.36 -8.29 -10.21
C SER A 536 -21.80 -9.11 -9.07
N VAL A 537 -20.51 -8.95 -8.73
CA VAL A 537 -19.87 -9.58 -7.55
C VAL A 537 -20.57 -9.26 -6.22
N PHE A 538 -21.28 -8.13 -6.13
CA PHE A 538 -22.04 -7.75 -4.93
C PHE A 538 -23.45 -8.38 -4.86
N ARG A 539 -23.82 -9.18 -5.87
CA ARG A 539 -25.09 -9.90 -5.98
C ARG A 539 -24.92 -11.41 -6.20
N GLU A 540 -24.04 -11.77 -7.14
CA GLU A 540 -23.85 -13.13 -7.60
C GLU A 540 -22.90 -13.85 -6.63
N GLY A 541 -23.45 -14.76 -5.83
CA GLY A 541 -22.70 -15.50 -4.80
C GLY A 541 -22.50 -14.75 -3.48
N VAL A 542 -22.86 -13.47 -3.41
CA VAL A 542 -22.72 -12.60 -2.24
C VAL A 542 -23.92 -11.68 -2.11
N LYS A 543 -24.53 -11.59 -0.93
CA LYS A 543 -25.54 -10.58 -0.61
C LYS A 543 -24.92 -9.51 0.30
N TYR A 544 -24.43 -8.41 -0.29
CA TYR A 544 -23.71 -7.37 0.45
C TYR A 544 -24.59 -6.66 1.50
N GLY A 545 -25.83 -6.28 1.13
CA GLY A 545 -26.85 -5.81 2.07
C GLY A 545 -26.56 -4.50 2.81
N ALA A 546 -25.47 -3.80 2.49
CA ALA A 546 -25.06 -2.53 3.08
C ALA A 546 -24.90 -1.43 1.99
N GLY A 547 -24.70 -0.19 2.40
CA GLY A 547 -24.55 0.95 1.49
C GLY A 547 -23.35 0.80 0.55
N ILE A 548 -23.51 1.14 -0.72
CA ILE A 548 -22.45 1.05 -1.73
C ILE A 548 -22.49 2.25 -2.68
N GLY A 549 -21.33 2.85 -2.93
CA GLY A 549 -21.17 3.99 -3.83
C GLY A 549 -20.03 3.78 -4.84
N PRO A 550 -20.29 3.07 -5.96
CA PRO A 550 -19.34 2.96 -7.04
C PRO A 550 -19.21 4.30 -7.76
N GLY A 551 -17.98 4.79 -7.96
CA GLY A 551 -17.75 6.12 -8.51
C GLY A 551 -18.38 6.36 -9.90
N VAL A 552 -19.03 7.51 -10.06
CA VAL A 552 -19.67 7.93 -11.31
C VAL A 552 -18.91 9.02 -12.06
N TYR A 553 -17.87 9.58 -11.44
CA TYR A 553 -17.03 10.64 -11.99
C TYR A 553 -15.55 10.27 -11.86
N ASP A 554 -14.90 10.11 -13.02
CA ASP A 554 -13.46 9.90 -13.16
C ASP A 554 -12.68 11.12 -12.72
N ILE A 555 -12.28 11.13 -11.44
CA ILE A 555 -11.53 12.23 -10.90
C ILE A 555 -10.11 12.30 -11.46
N HIS A 556 -9.59 11.34 -12.22
CA HIS A 556 -8.24 11.40 -12.78
C HIS A 556 -8.19 12.08 -14.16
N SER A 557 -9.34 12.52 -14.67
CA SER A 557 -9.46 13.27 -15.91
C SER A 557 -9.89 14.71 -15.63
N PRO A 558 -9.35 15.72 -16.34
CA PRO A 558 -9.87 17.09 -16.27
C PRO A 558 -11.19 17.26 -17.04
N ARG A 559 -11.67 16.22 -17.76
CA ARG A 559 -12.91 16.26 -18.52
C ARG A 559 -14.12 16.31 -17.57
N ILE A 560 -15.01 17.25 -17.83
CA ILE A 560 -16.29 17.36 -17.12
C ILE A 560 -17.28 16.37 -17.78
N PRO A 561 -17.77 15.33 -17.07
CA PRO A 561 -18.82 14.45 -17.58
C PRO A 561 -20.16 15.20 -17.69
N SER A 562 -21.02 14.80 -18.63
CA SER A 562 -22.37 15.37 -18.75
C SER A 562 -23.34 14.75 -17.73
N THR A 563 -24.47 15.44 -17.48
CA THR A 563 -25.54 14.91 -16.62
C THR A 563 -26.09 13.59 -17.15
N GLU A 564 -26.22 13.47 -18.48
CA GLU A 564 -26.71 12.26 -19.14
C GLU A 564 -25.75 11.08 -18.99
N GLU A 565 -24.44 11.32 -19.12
CA GLU A 565 -23.42 10.30 -18.91
C GLU A 565 -23.47 9.76 -17.46
N ILE A 566 -23.60 10.65 -16.48
CA ILE A 566 -23.71 10.24 -15.08
C ILE A 566 -25.04 9.49 -14.82
N ALA A 567 -26.16 9.98 -15.36
CA ALA A 567 -27.46 9.34 -15.19
C ALA A 567 -27.48 7.92 -15.81
N ASP A 568 -26.89 7.74 -16.99
CA ASP A 568 -26.73 6.43 -17.62
C ASP A 568 -25.89 5.48 -16.75
N ARG A 569 -24.79 5.96 -16.19
CA ARG A 569 -23.97 5.18 -15.23
C ARG A 569 -24.78 4.76 -14.00
N ILE A 570 -25.52 5.67 -13.39
CA ILE A 570 -26.36 5.35 -12.22
C ILE A 570 -27.44 4.32 -12.60
N ASN A 571 -28.08 4.44 -13.77
CA ASN A 571 -29.07 3.45 -14.23
C ASN A 571 -28.46 2.07 -14.45
N LYS A 572 -27.25 1.99 -15.02
CA LYS A 572 -26.51 0.72 -15.15
C LYS A 572 -26.19 0.11 -13.78
N MET A 573 -25.80 0.94 -12.81
CA MET A 573 -25.59 0.49 -11.43
C MET A 573 -26.91 -0.01 -10.81
N LEU A 574 -28.03 0.68 -11.00
CA LEU A 574 -29.36 0.28 -10.51
C LEU A 574 -29.88 -1.01 -11.14
N ALA A 575 -29.41 -1.39 -12.33
CA ALA A 575 -29.72 -2.70 -12.91
C ALA A 575 -29.13 -3.86 -12.09
N VAL A 576 -28.04 -3.59 -11.36
CA VAL A 576 -27.29 -4.60 -10.59
C VAL A 576 -27.46 -4.39 -9.08
N LEU A 577 -27.54 -3.17 -8.58
CA LEU A 577 -27.55 -2.85 -7.15
C LEU A 577 -28.96 -2.38 -6.71
N GLU A 578 -29.29 -2.62 -5.45
CA GLU A 578 -30.58 -2.20 -4.91
C GLU A 578 -30.62 -0.68 -4.68
N LYS A 579 -31.73 -0.05 -5.07
CA LYS A 579 -31.87 1.43 -5.05
C LYS A 579 -31.75 2.05 -3.66
N ASN A 580 -32.12 1.32 -2.61
CA ASN A 580 -32.13 1.80 -1.21
C ASN A 580 -30.74 1.83 -0.57
N ILE A 581 -29.74 1.23 -1.19
CA ILE A 581 -28.37 1.18 -0.68
C ILE A 581 -27.35 1.86 -1.61
N LEU A 582 -27.76 2.30 -2.80
CA LEU A 582 -26.87 2.94 -3.77
C LEU A 582 -26.62 4.41 -3.42
N TRP A 583 -25.35 4.78 -3.31
CA TRP A 583 -24.86 6.16 -3.13
C TRP A 583 -24.31 6.70 -4.46
N VAL A 584 -24.31 8.03 -4.59
CA VAL A 584 -23.77 8.73 -5.77
C VAL A 584 -22.58 9.60 -5.36
N ASN A 585 -21.39 9.24 -5.82
CA ASN A 585 -20.13 9.91 -5.47
C ASN A 585 -19.10 9.86 -6.62
N PRO A 586 -18.06 10.70 -6.58
CA PRO A 586 -16.89 10.56 -7.47
C PRO A 586 -16.09 9.28 -7.18
N ASP A 587 -15.14 8.95 -8.07
CA ASP A 587 -14.23 7.81 -7.90
C ASP A 587 -13.33 7.93 -6.66
N CYS A 588 -12.81 9.12 -6.35
CA CYS A 588 -11.90 9.35 -5.23
C CYS A 588 -11.95 10.84 -4.80
N GLY A 589 -11.03 11.28 -3.94
CA GLY A 589 -10.88 12.67 -3.52
C GLY A 589 -10.51 13.63 -4.67
N LEU A 590 -10.89 14.90 -4.53
CA LEU A 590 -10.77 15.93 -5.58
C LEU A 590 -9.51 16.79 -5.46
N LYS A 591 -8.59 16.45 -4.55
CA LYS A 591 -7.32 17.17 -4.28
C LYS A 591 -6.53 17.59 -5.52
N THR A 592 -6.49 16.72 -6.54
CA THR A 592 -5.67 16.93 -7.74
C THR A 592 -6.40 17.68 -8.86
N ARG A 593 -7.70 17.94 -8.71
CA ARG A 593 -8.53 18.69 -9.68
C ARG A 593 -8.52 20.19 -9.38
N LYS A 594 -9.18 20.97 -10.23
CA LYS A 594 -9.37 22.42 -10.05
C LYS A 594 -10.84 22.76 -9.87
N TYR A 595 -11.16 23.82 -9.13
CA TYR A 595 -12.55 24.25 -8.92
C TYR A 595 -13.39 24.44 -10.20
N PRO A 596 -12.85 25.00 -11.30
CA PRO A 596 -13.58 25.09 -12.57
C PRO A 596 -13.93 23.73 -13.21
N GLU A 597 -13.24 22.66 -12.83
CA GLU A 597 -13.54 21.28 -13.25
C GLU A 597 -14.54 20.65 -12.26
N VAL A 598 -14.30 20.82 -10.96
CA VAL A 598 -15.08 20.22 -9.87
C VAL A 598 -16.52 20.72 -9.81
N LYS A 599 -16.73 22.04 -9.83
CA LYS A 599 -18.07 22.63 -9.67
C LYS A 599 -19.07 22.12 -10.71
N PRO A 600 -18.79 22.21 -12.04
CA PRO A 600 -19.73 21.71 -13.05
C PRO A 600 -19.87 20.18 -13.03
N ALA A 601 -18.82 19.42 -12.72
CA ALA A 601 -18.90 17.95 -12.62
C ALA A 601 -19.81 17.50 -11.47
N LEU A 602 -19.67 18.11 -10.28
CA LEU A 602 -20.53 17.81 -9.14
C LEU A 602 -21.96 18.31 -9.36
N GLN A 603 -22.15 19.45 -10.05
CA GLN A 603 -23.47 19.93 -10.44
C GLN A 603 -24.19 18.93 -11.36
N ALA A 604 -23.50 18.40 -12.36
CA ALA A 604 -24.03 17.35 -13.23
C ALA A 604 -24.39 16.08 -12.44
N MET A 605 -23.54 15.70 -11.47
CA MET A 605 -23.76 14.54 -10.61
C MET A 605 -25.03 14.68 -9.76
N VAL A 606 -25.21 15.81 -9.08
CA VAL A 606 -26.41 16.06 -8.26
C VAL A 606 -27.65 16.18 -9.13
N ALA A 607 -27.56 16.83 -10.29
CA ALA A 607 -28.67 16.93 -11.24
C ALA A 607 -29.14 15.54 -11.72
N ALA A 608 -28.20 14.64 -12.04
CA ALA A 608 -28.50 13.26 -12.43
C ALA A 608 -29.21 12.50 -11.29
N ALA A 609 -28.69 12.58 -10.06
CA ALA A 609 -29.30 11.93 -8.91
C ALA A 609 -30.73 12.45 -8.66
N LYS A 610 -30.95 13.76 -8.71
CA LYS A 610 -32.29 14.38 -8.57
C LYS A 610 -33.26 13.91 -9.64
N ALA A 611 -32.85 13.88 -10.90
CA ALA A 611 -33.69 13.41 -11.99
C ALA A 611 -34.14 11.95 -11.77
N LEU A 612 -33.22 11.07 -11.35
CA LEU A 612 -33.52 9.67 -11.08
C LEU A 612 -34.38 9.48 -9.82
N ARG A 613 -34.21 10.31 -8.78
CA ARG A 613 -35.10 10.31 -7.60
C ARG A 613 -36.56 10.54 -8.00
N THR A 614 -36.82 11.53 -8.87
CA THR A 614 -38.17 11.79 -9.38
C THR A 614 -38.73 10.59 -10.14
N GLN A 615 -37.95 9.99 -11.04
CA GLN A 615 -38.38 8.81 -11.81
C GLN A 615 -38.71 7.61 -10.89
N LEU A 616 -37.86 7.35 -9.90
CA LEU A 616 -38.06 6.25 -8.95
C LEU A 616 -39.22 6.48 -7.97
N ALA A 617 -39.58 7.74 -7.70
CA ALA A 617 -40.76 8.10 -6.93
C ALA A 617 -42.06 7.93 -7.73
N SER A 618 -42.03 8.25 -9.03
CA SER A 618 -43.17 8.10 -9.95
C SER A 618 -43.43 6.67 -10.43
N ALA A 619 -42.48 5.75 -10.24
CA ALA A 619 -42.60 4.33 -10.58
C ALA A 619 -43.19 3.46 -9.44
N LYS A 620 -43.69 4.09 -8.36
CA LYS A 620 -44.56 3.46 -7.36
C LYS A 620 -46.01 3.59 -7.80
#